data_AF-A0A0R1SBW1-F1
#
_entry.id   AF-A0A0R1SBW1-F1
#
_cell.length_a   1.000
_cell.length_b   1.000
_cell.length_c   1.000
_cell.angle_alpha   90.00
_cell.angle_beta   90.00
_cell.angle_gamma   90.00
#
_symmetry.space_group_name_H-M   'P 1'
#
loop_
_entity.id
_entity.type
_entity.pdbx_description
1 polymer ?
#
loop_
_entity_poly.entity_id
_entity_poly.type
_entity_poly.pdbx_seq_one_letter_code
_entity_poly.pdbx_strand_id
1 'polypeptide(L)' 'MVSYLVVHKIRQKTIADALDVSISTVYRKIKGLGFTQQEVYMLNQKLDIPIHTFYDEIIELTEEQ' A
#
# COMPACT_ATOMS: atom_id res chain seq x y z
N MET A 1 -3.80 3.67 3.71
CA MET A 1 -2.92 3.68 2.50
C MET A 1 -3.22 4.78 1.47
N VAL A 2 -4.42 4.84 0.86
CA VAL A 2 -4.69 5.71 -0.31
C VAL A 2 -4.40 7.18 -0.03
N SER A 3 -4.83 7.68 1.13
CA SER A 3 -4.59 9.07 1.55
C SER A 3 -3.10 9.40 1.61
N TYR A 4 -2.27 8.50 2.14
CA TYR A 4 -0.81 8.66 2.18
C TYR A 4 -0.22 8.81 0.78
N LEU A 5 -0.60 7.93 -0.15
CA LEU A 5 -0.09 7.99 -1.53
C LEU A 5 -0.43 9.32 -2.21
N VAL A 6 -1.63 9.85 -1.97
CA VAL A 6 -2.07 11.14 -2.51
C VAL A 6 -1.26 12.30 -1.91
N VAL A 7 -1.15 12.35 -0.58
CA VAL A 7 -0.39 13.41 0.13
C VAL A 7 1.08 13.42 -0.30
N HIS A 8 1.69 12.25 -0.42
CA HIS A 8 3.10 12.08 -0.81
C HIS A 8 3.32 12.04 -2.33
N LYS A 9 2.27 12.26 -3.14
CA LYS A 9 2.32 12.26 -4.61
C LYS A 9 2.91 10.97 -5.22
N ILE A 10 2.75 9.84 -4.53
CA ILE A 10 3.21 8.52 -4.99
C ILE A 10 2.19 7.97 -5.98
N ARG A 11 2.60 7.80 -7.24
CA ARG A 11 1.74 7.26 -8.30
C ARG A 11 1.70 5.74 -8.24
N GLN A 12 0.60 5.12 -8.69
CA GLN A 12 0.51 3.66 -8.83
C GLN A 12 1.60 3.08 -9.72
N LYS A 13 2.04 3.82 -10.75
CA LYS A 13 3.19 3.47 -11.58
C LYS A 13 4.48 3.32 -10.77
N THR A 14 4.74 4.21 -9.83
CA THR A 14 5.92 4.15 -8.96
C THR A 14 5.92 2.89 -8.10
N ILE A 15 4.75 2.50 -7.57
CA ILE A 15 4.58 1.24 -6.81
C ILE A 15 4.78 0.03 -7.73
N ALA A 16 4.25 0.09 -8.95
CA ALA A 16 4.36 -0.96 -9.95
C ALA A 16 5.83 -1.19 -10.34
N ASP A 17 6.56 -0.11 -10.63
CA ASP A 17 7.99 -0.14 -10.94
C ASP A 17 8.82 -0.64 -9.73
N ALA A 18 8.44 -0.29 -8.49
CA ALA A 18 9.12 -0.75 -7.28
C ALA A 18 8.94 -2.25 -6.99
N LEU A 19 7.78 -2.82 -7.35
CA LEU A 19 7.45 -4.23 -7.14
C LEU A 19 7.69 -5.11 -8.37
N ASP A 20 8.07 -4.52 -9.50
CA ASP A 20 8.19 -5.21 -10.80
C ASP A 20 6.89 -5.92 -11.21
N VAL A 21 5.76 -5.21 -11.11
CA VAL A 21 4.43 -5.72 -11.46
C VAL A 21 3.69 -4.72 -12.35
N SER A 22 2.54 -5.13 -12.89
CA SER A 22 1.69 -4.23 -13.67
C SER A 22 0.98 -3.19 -12.79
N ILE A 23 0.69 -2.02 -13.35
CA ILE A 23 -0.17 -0.99 -12.72
C ILE A 23 -1.54 -1.59 -12.35
N SER A 24 -2.10 -2.47 -13.19
CA SER A 24 -3.36 -3.16 -12.91
C SER A 24 -3.30 -4.05 -11.67
N THR A 25 -2.15 -4.64 -11.37
CA THR A 25 -1.93 -5.43 -10.14
C THR A 25 -1.91 -4.53 -8.92
N VAL A 26 -1.21 -3.39 -8.99
CA VAL A 26 -1.22 -2.38 -7.92
C VAL A 26 -2.63 -1.86 -7.64
N TYR A 27 -3.41 -1.57 -8.69
CA TYR A 27 -4.80 -1.13 -8.55
C TYR A 27 -5.65 -2.15 -7.76
N ARG A 28 -5.56 -3.44 -8.09
CA ARG A 28 -6.28 -4.51 -7.37
C ARG A 28 -5.84 -4.62 -5.91
N LYS A 29 -4.53 -4.50 -5.63
CA LYS A 29 -3.97 -4.52 -4.27
C LYS A 29 -4.51 -3.38 -3.43
N ILE A 30 -4.51 -2.16 -3.96
CA ILE A 30 -5.06 -0.98 -3.29
C ILE A 30 -6.58 -1.11 -3.07
N LYS A 31 -7.31 -1.77 -3.99
CA LYS A 31 -8.77 -1.96 -3.89
C LYS A 31 -9.23 -3.03 -2.90
N GLY A 32 -8.32 -3.79 -2.30
CA GLY A 32 -8.68 -4.78 -1.27
C GLY A 32 -8.04 -6.15 -1.42
N LEU A 33 -7.29 -6.43 -2.50
CA LEU A 33 -6.47 -7.65 -2.55
C LEU A 33 -5.34 -7.61 -1.50
N GLY A 34 -4.91 -6.41 -1.11
CA GLY A 34 -3.87 -6.21 -0.11
C GLY A 34 -2.45 -6.47 -0.65
N PHE A 35 -1.48 -6.03 0.13
CA PHE A 35 -0.07 -6.28 -0.11
C PHE A 35 0.41 -7.38 0.83
N THR A 36 1.28 -8.25 0.30
CA THR A 36 1.98 -9.24 1.12
C THR A 36 3.02 -8.53 2.00
N GLN A 37 3.44 -9.19 3.09
CA GLN A 37 4.47 -8.64 3.98
C GLN A 37 5.78 -8.35 3.23
N GLN A 38 6.17 -9.21 2.28
CA GLN A 38 7.35 -9.00 1.45
C GLN A 38 7.22 -7.75 0.58
N GLU A 39 6.04 -7.50 -0.02
CA GLU A 39 5.80 -6.30 -0.82
C GLU A 39 5.78 -5.04 0.05
N VAL A 40 5.18 -5.10 1.25
CA VAL A 40 5.20 -3.99 2.21
C VAL A 40 6.64 -3.65 2.60
N TYR A 41 7.45 -4.66 2.91
CA TYR A 41 8.88 -4.49 3.19
C TYR A 41 9.60 -3.84 2.00
N MET A 42 9.38 -4.33 0.79
CA MET A 42 10.00 -3.77 -0.42
C MET A 42 9.59 -2.31 -0.68
N LEU A 43 8.31 -1.97 -0.47
CA LEU A 43 7.81 -0.61 -0.63
C LEU A 43 8.35 0.33 0.45
N ASN A 44 8.52 -0.16 1.67
CA ASN A 44 9.21 0.59 2.72
C ASN A 44 10.67 0.87 2.33
N GLN A 45 11.42 -0.15 1.88
CA GLN A 45 12.83 0.01 1.53
C GLN A 45 13.05 0.88 0.28
N LYS A 46 12.18 0.77 -0.74
CA LYS A 46 12.38 1.47 -2.02
C LYS A 46 11.76 2.85 -2.08
N LEU A 47 10.64 3.07 -1.38
CA LEU A 47 9.84 4.29 -1.49
C LEU A 47 9.63 4.99 -0.14
N ASP A 48 10.25 4.49 0.92
CA ASP A 48 10.13 5.01 2.29
C ASP A 48 8.67 5.13 2.76
N ILE A 49 7.81 4.20 2.31
CA ILE A 49 6.43 4.14 2.76
C ILE A 49 6.42 3.46 4.14
N PRO A 50 5.91 4.11 5.20
CA PRO A 50 5.83 3.52 6.52
C PRO A 50 4.95 2.27 6.52
N ILE A 51 5.38 1.24 7.25
CA ILE A 51 4.68 -0.05 7.30
C ILE A 51 3.23 0.10 7.80
N HIS A 52 2.98 0.97 8.79
CA HIS A 52 1.65 1.19 9.35
C HIS A 52 0.62 1.67 8.30
N THR A 53 1.07 2.40 7.27
CA THR A 53 0.22 2.91 6.17
C THR A 53 -0.59 1.81 5.46
N PHE A 54 -0.12 0.56 5.50
CA PHE A 54 -0.75 -0.60 4.89
C PHE A 54 -1.75 -1.33 5.80
N TYR A 55 -1.81 -0.98 7.09
CA TYR A 55 -2.63 -1.67 8.11
C TYR A 55 -3.65 -0.74 8.79
N ASP A 56 -3.64 0.56 8.50
CA ASP A 56 -4.53 1.55 9.12
C ASP A 56 -6.05 1.29 8.94
N GLU A 57 -6.45 0.39 8.03
CA GLU A 57 -7.86 -0.02 7.87
C GLU A 57 -8.33 -1.11 8.87
N ILE A 58 -7.45 -1.64 9.72
CA ILE A 58 -7.82 -2.72 10.66
C ILE A 58 -8.43 -2.16 11.96
N ILE A 59 -8.24 -0.88 12.29
CA ILE A 59 -8.62 -0.32 13.60
C ILE A 59 -10.12 0.04 13.69
N GLU A 60 -10.80 0.35 12.58
CA GLU A 60 -12.21 0.80 12.63
C GLU A 60 -13.25 -0.33 12.82
N LEU A 61 -12.87 -1.61 12.77
CA LEU A 61 -13.81 -2.74 12.90
C LEU A 61 -13.73 -3.48 14.25
N THR A 62 -12.90 -3.01 15.19
CA THR A 62 -12.76 -3.63 16.51
C THR A 62 -13.44 -2.87 17.65
N GLU A 63 -14.14 -1.77 17.38
CA GLU A 63 -14.84 -0.97 18.41
C GLU A 63 -16.36 -1.23 18.50
N GLU A 64 -16.89 -2.25 17.82
CA GLU A 64 -18.24 -2.77 18.11
C GLU A 64 -18.14 -4.10 18.90
N GLN A 65 -17.93 -4.00 20.22
CA GLN A 65 -18.21 -5.06 21.19
C GLN A 65 -19.27 -4.58 22.20
#